data_AF-R7LWL4-F1
#
_entry.id   AF-R7LWL4-F1
#
_cell.length_a   1.000
_cell.length_b   1.000
_cell.length_c   1.000
_cell.angle_alpha   90.00
_cell.angle_beta   90.00
_cell.angle_gamma   90.00
#
_symmetry.space_group_name_H-M   'P 1'
#
loop_
_entity.id
_entity.type
_entity.pdbx_description
1 polymer ?
#
loop_
_entity_poly.entity_id
_entity_poly.type
_entity_poly.pdbx_seq_one_letter_code
_entity_poly.pdbx_strand_id
1 'polypeptide(L)'
;MSEFPFELDDFQKEACEIIDRGESVVVCAPTGAGKTVIAEHAINRALEQGCRIFYTTPLKALSNQKFYDFCEKYGSDKVGVLTGDTSINRNAQIVIMTTEVFRNMLYGTNFGAVADNLKDVRYFIRYYKNIEFSMFSYIYH
;
A
#
# COMPACT_ATOMS: atom_id res chain seq x y z
N MET A 1 19.90 -9.42 -7.36
CA MET A 1 19.06 -9.79 -8.53
C MET A 1 18.03 -8.68 -8.65
N SER A 2 17.82 -8.10 -9.83
CA SER A 2 16.86 -7.01 -10.00
C SER A 2 15.45 -7.54 -9.71
N GLU A 3 14.74 -6.86 -8.82
CA GLU A 3 13.36 -7.18 -8.41
C GLU A 3 12.36 -7.12 -9.59
N PHE A 4 12.73 -6.37 -10.64
CA PHE A 4 11.95 -6.20 -11.86
C PHE A 4 12.73 -6.73 -13.08
N PRO A 5 12.04 -7.28 -14.10
CA PRO A 5 12.68 -7.81 -15.32
C PRO A 5 13.07 -6.73 -16.34
N PHE A 6 12.95 -5.44 -15.96
CA PHE A 6 13.24 -4.29 -16.80
C PHE A 6 13.99 -3.22 -15.98
N GLU A 7 14.61 -2.28 -16.68
CA GLU A 7 15.27 -1.15 -16.02
C GLU A 7 14.24 -0.12 -15.56
N LEU A 8 14.41 0.36 -14.32
CA LEU A 8 13.56 1.38 -13.73
C LEU A 8 13.93 2.79 -14.25
N ASP A 9 12.93 3.63 -14.46
CA ASP A 9 13.12 5.05 -14.73
C ASP A 9 13.77 5.74 -13.52
N ASP A 10 14.46 6.86 -13.75
CA ASP A 10 15.22 7.56 -12.69
C ASP A 10 14.34 7.94 -11.49
N PHE A 11 13.12 8.41 -11.73
CA PHE A 11 12.18 8.75 -10.64
C PHE A 11 11.71 7.53 -9.84
N GLN A 12 11.65 6.35 -10.47
CA GLN A 12 11.30 5.09 -9.80
C GLN A 12 12.47 4.63 -8.92
N LYS A 13 13.70 4.71 -9.44
CA LYS A 13 14.94 4.41 -8.68
C LYS A 13 15.04 5.32 -7.46
N GLU A 14 14.90 6.63 -7.64
CA GLU A 14 14.96 7.62 -6.56
C GLU A 14 13.89 7.34 -5.49
N ALA A 15 12.65 7.05 -5.90
CA ALA A 15 11.59 6.73 -4.96
C ALA A 15 11.87 5.45 -4.16
N CYS A 16 12.39 4.40 -4.80
CA CYS A 16 12.78 3.17 -4.11
C CYS A 16 13.91 3.43 -3.10
N GLU A 17 14.93 4.22 -3.46
CA GLU A 17 16.02 4.59 -2.55
C GLU A 17 15.51 5.37 -1.32
N ILE A 18 14.56 6.28 -1.49
CA ILE A 18 13.93 7.01 -0.37
C ILE A 18 13.19 6.02 0.54
N ILE A 19 12.44 5.07 -0.03
CA ILE A 19 11.73 4.02 0.71
C ILE A 19 12.71 3.13 1.50
N ASP A 20 13.84 2.77 0.90
CA ASP A 20 14.89 1.95 1.53
C ASP A 20 15.55 2.66 2.72
N ARG A 21 15.64 3.99 2.68
CA ARG A 21 16.09 4.81 3.82
C ARG A 21 15.03 4.94 4.92
N GLY A 22 13.83 4.40 4.72
CA GLY A 22 12.70 4.52 5.66
C GLY A 22 12.08 5.92 5.66
N GLU A 23 12.29 6.69 4.61
CA GLU A 23 11.73 8.03 4.44
C GLU A 23 10.39 7.97 3.68
N SER A 24 9.59 9.02 3.81
CA SER A 24 8.32 9.14 3.08
C SER A 24 8.56 9.78 1.71
N VAL A 25 7.96 9.22 0.65
CA VAL A 25 8.06 9.75 -0.72
C VAL A 25 6.68 10.06 -1.31
N VAL A 26 6.58 11.18 -2.02
CA VAL A 26 5.41 11.53 -2.83
C VAL A 26 5.84 11.54 -4.28
N VAL A 27 5.25 10.65 -5.07
CA VAL A 27 5.59 10.51 -6.49
C VAL A 27 4.48 11.11 -7.34
N CYS A 28 4.86 12.09 -8.15
CA CYS A 28 3.99 12.73 -9.14
C CYS A 28 4.42 12.32 -10.54
N ALA A 29 3.61 11.50 -11.22
CA ALA A 29 3.90 11.08 -12.58
C ALA A 29 2.61 10.75 -13.35
N PRO A 30 2.61 10.80 -14.70
CA PRO A 30 1.46 10.47 -15.53
C PRO A 30 0.89 9.07 -15.38
N THR A 31 -0.43 8.90 -15.57
CA THR A 31 -1.02 7.56 -15.66
C THR A 31 -0.34 6.78 -16.78
N GLY A 32 0.07 5.54 -16.50
CA GLY A 32 0.86 4.73 -17.43
C GLY A 32 2.38 4.83 -17.25
N ALA A 33 2.90 5.78 -16.46
CA ALA A 33 4.34 5.92 -16.18
C ALA A 33 4.94 4.83 -15.25
N GLY A 34 4.23 3.74 -14.97
CA GLY A 34 4.81 2.64 -14.17
C GLY A 34 4.92 2.87 -12.65
N LYS A 35 4.23 3.86 -12.06
CA LYS A 35 4.20 4.11 -10.59
C LYS A 35 3.92 2.87 -9.73
N THR A 36 3.24 1.86 -10.30
CA THR A 36 2.97 0.57 -9.64
C THR A 36 4.26 -0.09 -9.13
N VAL A 37 5.37 0.04 -9.84
CA VAL A 37 6.68 -0.52 -9.45
C VAL A 37 7.09 -0.04 -8.06
N ILE A 38 6.93 1.26 -7.79
CA ILE A 38 7.30 1.87 -6.50
C ILE A 38 6.43 1.29 -5.38
N ALA A 39 5.15 1.04 -5.68
CA ALA A 39 4.25 0.38 -4.74
C ALA A 39 4.61 -1.08 -4.48
N GLU A 40 4.99 -1.82 -5.51
CA GLU A 40 5.43 -3.21 -5.38
C GLU A 40 6.74 -3.31 -4.58
N HIS A 41 7.67 -2.40 -4.82
CA HIS A 41 8.91 -2.30 -4.05
C HIS A 41 8.64 -2.05 -2.56
N ALA A 42 7.77 -1.09 -2.23
CA ALA A 42 7.35 -0.86 -0.84
C ALA A 42 6.67 -2.09 -0.21
N ILE A 43 5.85 -2.83 -0.96
CA ILE A 43 5.22 -4.07 -0.49
C ILE A 43 6.29 -5.13 -0.19
N ASN A 44 7.20 -5.38 -1.12
CA ASN A 44 8.27 -6.37 -0.94
C ASN A 44 9.14 -6.03 0.25
N ARG A 45 9.49 -4.74 0.43
CA ARG A 45 10.23 -4.28 1.58
C ARG A 45 9.48 -4.50 2.90
N ALA A 46 8.18 -4.23 2.93
CA ALA A 46 7.34 -4.50 4.10
C ALA A 46 7.32 -6.01 4.45
N LEU A 47 7.16 -6.86 3.44
CA LEU A 47 7.15 -8.32 3.61
C LEU A 47 8.50 -8.84 4.14
N GLU A 48 9.61 -8.38 3.57
CA GLU A 48 10.97 -8.74 4.02
C GLU A 48 11.23 -8.35 5.47
N GLN A 49 10.70 -7.20 5.89
CA GLN A 49 10.84 -6.71 7.26
C GLN A 49 9.84 -7.35 8.24
N GLY A 50 8.91 -8.18 7.75
CA GLY A 50 7.85 -8.76 8.57
C GLY A 50 6.80 -7.74 9.04
N CYS A 51 6.78 -6.54 8.46
CA CYS A 51 5.85 -5.47 8.81
C CYS A 51 4.57 -5.53 7.96
N ARG A 52 3.59 -4.71 8.33
CA ARG A 52 2.33 -4.54 7.60
C ARG A 52 2.37 -3.31 6.69
N ILE A 53 1.66 -3.40 5.58
CA ILE A 53 1.50 -2.33 4.59
C ILE A 53 0.03 -2.16 4.22
N PHE A 54 -0.41 -0.90 4.22
CA PHE A 54 -1.76 -0.53 3.81
C PHE A 54 -1.75 0.07 2.41
N TYR A 55 -2.57 -0.49 1.52
CA TYR A 55 -2.72 -0.04 0.14
C TYR A 55 -4.11 0.57 -0.05
N THR A 56 -4.19 1.89 -0.17
CA THR A 56 -5.47 2.59 -0.32
C THR A 56 -5.82 2.90 -1.76
N THR A 57 -7.10 2.69 -2.05
CA THR A 57 -7.71 2.97 -3.35
C THR A 57 -8.91 3.92 -3.16
N PRO A 58 -9.29 4.71 -4.18
CA PRO A 58 -10.43 5.62 -4.08
C PRO A 58 -11.78 4.91 -4.28
N LEU A 59 -11.78 3.74 -4.92
CA LEU A 59 -13.00 3.03 -5.32
C LEU A 59 -12.93 1.56 -4.92
N LYS A 60 -14.04 1.02 -4.41
CA LYS A 60 -14.18 -0.39 -4.06
C LYS A 60 -13.79 -1.35 -5.20
N ALA A 61 -14.21 -1.03 -6.42
CA ALA A 61 -13.91 -1.86 -7.59
C ALA A 61 -12.38 -2.01 -7.81
N LEU A 62 -11.62 -0.94 -7.57
CA LEU A 62 -10.15 -0.96 -7.65
C LEU A 62 -9.54 -1.73 -6.49
N SER A 63 -10.11 -1.62 -5.28
CA SER A 63 -9.69 -2.42 -4.13
C SER A 63 -9.80 -3.91 -4.43
N ASN A 64 -10.94 -4.33 -4.99
CA ASN A 64 -11.20 -5.71 -5.34
C ASN A 64 -10.26 -6.20 -6.45
N GLN A 65 -10.07 -5.40 -7.50
CA GLN A 65 -9.10 -5.74 -8.55
C GLN A 65 -7.70 -5.96 -7.97
N LYS A 66 -7.22 -5.01 -7.16
CA LYS A 66 -5.89 -5.12 -6.52
C LYS A 66 -5.80 -6.30 -5.56
N PHE A 67 -6.90 -6.67 -4.90
CA PHE A 67 -6.94 -7.83 -4.02
C PHE A 67 -6.63 -9.11 -4.78
N TYR A 68 -7.28 -9.32 -5.92
CA TYR A 68 -6.99 -10.48 -6.77
C TYR A 68 -5.57 -10.42 -7.33
N ASP A 69 -5.14 -9.29 -7.89
CA ASP A 69 -3.77 -9.10 -8.41
C ASP A 69 -2.71 -9.46 -7.35
N PHE A 70 -2.91 -8.98 -6.12
CA PHE A 70 -1.95 -9.18 -5.03
C PHE A 70 -2.03 -10.57 -4.43
N CYS A 71 -3.20 -11.20 -4.37
CA CYS A 71 -3.31 -12.60 -3.96
C CYS A 71 -2.56 -13.53 -4.92
N GLU A 72 -2.68 -13.29 -6.23
CA GLU A 72 -1.96 -14.05 -7.25
C GLU A 72 -0.43 -13.85 -7.12
N LYS A 73 0.02 -12.62 -6.83
CA LYS A 73 1.44 -12.28 -6.75
C LYS A 73 2.11 -12.66 -5.42
N TYR A 74 1.46 -12.42 -4.29
CA TYR A 74 2.07 -12.52 -2.95
C TYR A 74 1.54 -13.68 -2.10
N GLY A 75 0.47 -14.34 -2.53
CA GLY A 75 -0.23 -15.39 -1.77
C GLY A 75 -1.45 -14.85 -1.03
N SER A 76 -2.57 -15.59 -1.09
CA SER A 76 -3.84 -15.19 -0.48
C SER A 76 -3.82 -15.17 1.06
N ASP A 77 -2.89 -15.87 1.69
CA ASP A 77 -2.65 -15.86 3.13
C ASP A 77 -2.07 -14.54 3.63
N LYS A 78 -1.33 -13.82 2.76
CA LYS A 78 -0.66 -12.56 3.11
C LYS A 78 -1.46 -11.31 2.75
N VAL A 79 -2.59 -11.46 2.06
CA VAL A 79 -3.36 -10.35 1.49
C VAL A 79 -4.77 -10.30 2.06
N GLY A 80 -5.20 -9.11 2.44
CA GLY A 80 -6.54 -8.81 2.93
C GLY A 80 -7.15 -7.63 2.20
N VAL A 81 -8.47 -7.50 2.30
CA VAL A 81 -9.21 -6.37 1.76
C VAL A 81 -10.28 -5.88 2.75
N LEU A 82 -10.29 -4.56 3.00
CA LEU A 82 -11.26 -3.87 3.84
C LEU A 82 -11.98 -2.78 3.04
N THR A 83 -13.26 -3.01 2.76
CA THR A 83 -14.18 -2.03 2.16
C THR A 83 -15.33 -1.80 3.14
N GLY A 84 -16.22 -0.85 2.87
CA GLY A 84 -17.35 -0.58 3.78
C GLY A 84 -18.26 -1.80 4.02
N ASP A 85 -18.22 -2.78 3.13
CA ASP A 85 -19.10 -3.94 3.09
C ASP A 85 -18.36 -5.28 2.98
N THR A 86 -17.02 -5.29 2.91
CA THR A 86 -16.22 -6.51 2.80
C THR A 86 -15.03 -6.43 3.73
N SER A 87 -14.80 -7.47 4.53
CA SER A 87 -13.64 -7.59 5.40
C SER A 87 -13.07 -9.00 5.27
N ILE A 88 -11.97 -9.13 4.54
CA ILE A 88 -11.27 -10.40 4.32
C ILE A 88 -9.85 -10.25 4.83
N ASN A 89 -9.39 -11.24 5.61
CA ASN A 89 -8.02 -11.35 6.14
C ASN A 89 -7.49 -10.01 6.69
N ARG A 90 -8.24 -9.40 7.62
CA ARG A 90 -7.95 -8.07 8.18
C ARG A 90 -6.55 -7.95 8.79
N ASN A 91 -6.00 -9.06 9.28
CA ASN A 91 -4.70 -9.12 9.93
C ASN A 91 -3.56 -9.49 8.98
N ALA A 92 -3.84 -9.56 7.67
CA ALA A 92 -2.85 -9.74 6.63
C ALA A 92 -1.69 -8.73 6.73
N GLN A 93 -0.55 -9.11 6.18
CA GLN A 93 0.59 -8.20 6.02
C GLN A 93 0.28 -7.12 4.98
N ILE A 94 -0.38 -7.47 3.88
CA ILE A 94 -0.83 -6.52 2.86
C ILE A 94 -2.33 -6.32 3.01
N VAL A 95 -2.76 -5.13 3.42
CA VAL A 95 -4.20 -4.82 3.55
C VAL A 95 -4.58 -3.75 2.54
N ILE A 96 -5.42 -4.12 1.59
CA ILE A 96 -5.99 -3.20 0.63
C ILE A 96 -7.27 -2.60 1.20
N MET A 97 -7.47 -1.30 1.10
CA MET A 97 -8.69 -0.68 1.60
C MET A 97 -9.14 0.54 0.79
N THR A 98 -10.38 0.97 0.97
CA THR A 98 -10.80 2.27 0.44
C THR A 98 -10.24 3.40 1.31
N THR A 99 -10.07 4.58 0.72
CA THR A 99 -9.63 5.77 1.46
C THR A 99 -10.60 6.11 2.61
N GLU A 100 -11.89 5.86 2.43
CA GLU A 100 -12.90 6.04 3.47
C GLU A 100 -12.70 5.09 4.66
N VAL A 101 -12.47 3.80 4.40
CA VAL A 101 -12.24 2.82 5.47
C VAL A 101 -10.97 3.16 6.25
N PHE A 102 -9.89 3.52 5.55
CA PHE A 102 -8.66 3.97 6.21
C PHE A 102 -8.91 5.17 7.11
N ARG A 103 -9.63 6.18 6.61
CA ARG A 103 -10.01 7.36 7.39
C ARG A 103 -10.82 7.00 8.64
N ASN A 104 -11.76 6.07 8.52
CA ASN A 104 -12.56 5.61 9.66
C ASN A 104 -11.71 4.85 10.70
N MET A 105 -10.69 4.12 10.27
CA MET A 105 -9.71 3.49 11.18
C MET A 105 -8.90 4.53 11.96
N LEU A 106 -8.51 5.64 11.32
CA LEU A 106 -7.76 6.72 11.98
C LEU A 106 -8.59 7.50 13.00
N TYR A 107 -9.90 7.67 12.77
CA TYR A 107 -10.78 8.38 13.69
C TYR A 107 -11.34 7.51 14.83
N GLY A 108 -10.99 6.21 14.88
CA GLY A 108 -11.41 5.31 15.95
C GLY A 108 -12.92 5.07 16.03
N THR A 109 -13.66 5.33 14.96
CA THR A 109 -15.14 5.34 15.00
C THR A 109 -15.73 3.93 15.01
N ASN A 110 -15.21 3.02 14.18
CA ASN A 110 -15.82 1.69 13.97
C ASN A 110 -14.84 0.50 14.07
N PHE A 111 -13.55 0.73 14.25
CA PHE A 111 -12.52 -0.32 14.12
C PHE A 111 -11.74 -0.64 15.39
N GLY A 112 -12.15 -0.14 16.56
CA GLY A 112 -11.39 -0.26 17.81
C GLY A 112 -10.34 0.85 17.96
N ALA A 113 -9.40 0.69 18.91
CA ALA A 113 -8.39 1.71 19.18
C ALA A 113 -7.45 1.91 17.97
N VAL A 114 -7.07 3.15 17.70
CA VAL A 114 -6.16 3.49 16.59
C VAL A 114 -4.82 2.75 16.70
N ALA A 115 -4.31 2.61 17.94
CA ALA A 115 -3.07 1.89 18.22
C ALA A 115 -3.12 0.42 17.79
N ASP A 116 -4.23 -0.28 18.02
CA ASP A 116 -4.39 -1.67 17.60
C ASP A 116 -4.50 -1.81 16.09
N ASN A 117 -5.16 -0.83 15.45
CA ASN A 117 -5.38 -0.82 14.00
C ASN A 117 -4.10 -0.54 13.20
N LEU A 118 -3.21 0.29 13.74
CA LEU A 118 -1.95 0.67 13.11
C LEU A 118 -0.76 -0.16 13.58
N LYS A 119 -1.00 -1.17 14.42
CA LYS A 119 0.06 -2.03 14.93
C LYS A 119 0.84 -2.67 13.77
N ASP A 120 2.16 -2.52 13.83
CA ASP A 120 3.14 -3.03 12.85
C ASP A 120 3.00 -2.45 11.43
N VAL A 121 2.18 -1.40 11.24
CA VAL A 121 2.02 -0.74 9.93
C VAL A 121 3.16 0.24 9.73
N ARG A 122 4.11 -0.14 8.87
CA ARG A 122 5.28 0.69 8.57
C ARG A 122 5.08 1.53 7.30
N TYR A 123 4.26 1.04 6.37
CA TYR A 123 4.08 1.66 5.07
C TYR A 123 2.60 1.91 4.78
N PHE A 124 2.30 3.10 4.27
CA PHE A 124 1.00 3.47 3.74
C PHE A 124 1.14 3.97 2.30
N ILE A 125 0.42 3.34 1.37
CA ILE A 125 0.40 3.70 -0.05
C ILE A 125 -0.99 4.27 -0.36
N ARG A 126 -1.04 5.46 -0.97
CA ARG A 126 -2.30 6.04 -1.45
C ARG A 126 -2.31 6.27 -2.94
N TYR A 127 -3.16 5.54 -3.65
CA TYR A 127 -3.35 5.73 -5.08
C TYR A 127 -4.44 6.77 -5.37
N TYR A 128 -4.12 7.77 -6.19
CA TYR A 128 -5.10 8.74 -6.70
C TYR A 128 -5.28 8.55 -8.21
N LYS A 129 -6.50 8.22 -8.64
CA LYS A 129 -6.83 7.98 -10.06
C LYS A 129 -7.06 9.27 -10.88
N ASN A 130 -7.36 10.41 -10.22
CA ASN A 130 -7.68 11.69 -10.87
C ASN A 130 -6.63 12.79 -10.67
N ILE A 131 -5.63 12.54 -9.83
CA ILE A 131 -4.52 13.47 -9.60
C ILE A 131 -3.31 12.56 -9.41
N GLU A 132 -2.26 12.76 -10.19
CA GLU A 132 -1.06 11.93 -10.26
C GLU A 132 -0.27 11.90 -8.95
N PHE A 133 -0.76 11.23 -7.90
CA PHE A 133 -0.08 11.18 -6.61
C PHE A 133 -0.05 9.75 -6.08
N SER A 134 1.11 9.33 -5.61
CA SER A 134 1.24 8.22 -4.68
C SER A 134 2.07 8.66 -3.49
N MET A 135 1.41 8.79 -2.34
CA MET A 135 2.08 9.10 -1.08
C MET A 135 2.42 7.78 -0.40
N PHE A 136 3.71 7.60 -0.15
CA PHE A 136 4.30 6.53 0.63
C PHE A 136 4.70 7.15 1.96
N SER A 137 3.88 6.96 2.98
CA SER A 137 4.15 7.52 4.30
C SER A 137 4.62 6.45 5.26
N TYR A 138 5.71 6.74 5.97
CA TYR A 138 6.19 5.99 7.12
C TYR A 138 5.38 6.44 8.33
N ILE A 139 4.66 5.52 8.98
CA ILE A 139 4.02 5.81 10.26
C ILE A 139 5.08 5.57 11.33
N TYR A 140 5.65 6.65 11.87
CA TYR A 140 6.56 6.56 13.01
C TYR A 140 5.82 6.00 14.23
N HIS A 141 6.52 5.08 14.91
CA HIS A 141 6.27 4.72 16.32
C HIS A 141 6.58 5.91 17.24
#